data_AF-A0A9D0VK35-F1
#
_entry.id   AF-A0A9D0VK35-F1
#
_cell.length_a   1.000
_cell.length_b   1.000
_cell.length_c   1.000
_cell.angle_alpha   90.00
_cell.angle_beta   90.00
_cell.angle_gamma   90.00
#
_symmetry.space_group_name_H-M   'P 1'
#
loop_
_entity.id
_entity.type
_entity.pdbx_description
1 polymer ?
#
loop_
_entity_poly.entity_id
_entity_poly.type
_entity_poly.pdbx_seq_one_letter_code
_entity_poly.pdbx_strand_id
1 'polypeptide(L)'
;MRDLLVVLSPEGIIELANHNATAALGQGGGALLERVHPEDHLSLSTALERVRQLRHPSSGAAMTSAPFVEIRVGEPGAYRWVAWTVTEAGGTATADHDHVVMVGREVTDREALRAQLGLADRMLSVGTLAAGVAHEINNPLAAVLANLRYVQSELQRHQDPLKLRDLDEALDDAVTGAQRVARIVASLRTFAKGSSPTQPQSVIELVERAIDLTGHPVRHKAHLVRDLGPVPQVEADASKLTQVFLNLLMNAVQALPEARAGQEQVIVRTRTCGGDAVVEIEDTGPGVCEEDLPHIFEPFFTTWRDGAGLGLWVARSTITSLGGTITYRRDTDRTVFEVRLPPPGMVQVAPRRGSACLGGRVLVVDDEKIVADSIERMLSRHFDVEVTTDGLSALQRMALRPEPDVILCDLTMPGISGMELYDRSPPHLQPRFVFVSGGPCNASARSFLAAVHNHQLDKPFEPAALIDVISAVVASRST
;
A
#
# COMPACT_ATOMS: atom_id res chain seq x y z
N MET A 1 16.14 -20.63 26.41
CA MET A 1 14.87 -20.61 25.65
C MET A 1 14.53 -22.04 25.33
N ARG A 2 13.35 -22.50 25.71
CA ARG A 2 12.92 -23.87 25.46
C ARG A 2 11.66 -23.81 24.62
N ASP A 3 11.63 -24.57 23.54
CA ASP A 3 10.49 -24.57 22.63
C ASP A 3 9.31 -25.30 23.28
N LEU A 4 8.11 -24.75 23.09
CA LEU A 4 6.83 -25.35 23.41
C LEU A 4 6.45 -26.22 22.22
N LEU A 5 6.04 -27.46 22.45
CA LEU A 5 5.58 -28.35 21.39
C LEU A 5 4.21 -28.89 21.79
N VAL A 6 3.25 -28.74 20.89
CA VAL A 6 1.88 -29.22 21.04
C VAL A 6 1.49 -30.00 19.78
N VAL A 7 0.85 -31.14 19.96
CA VAL A 7 0.24 -31.94 18.89
C VAL A 7 -1.26 -31.93 19.12
N LEU A 8 -2.00 -31.55 18.09
CA LEU A 8 -3.46 -31.48 18.10
C LEU A 8 -4.07 -32.57 17.24
N SER A 9 -5.23 -33.06 17.66
CA SER A 9 -6.14 -33.87 16.85
C SER A 9 -6.77 -33.03 15.71
N PRO A 10 -7.43 -33.65 14.72
CA PRO A 10 -8.22 -32.96 13.71
C PRO A 10 -9.33 -32.06 14.28
N GLU A 11 -9.77 -32.30 15.51
CA GLU A 11 -10.80 -31.54 16.22
C GLU A 11 -10.20 -30.36 17.03
N GLY A 12 -8.87 -30.19 17.01
CA GLY A 12 -8.18 -29.11 17.74
C GLY A 12 -7.97 -29.42 19.23
N ILE A 13 -8.02 -30.71 19.60
CA ILE A 13 -7.79 -31.18 20.97
C ILE A 13 -6.30 -31.45 21.16
N ILE A 14 -5.72 -31.00 22.28
CA ILE A 14 -4.33 -31.27 22.63
C ILE A 14 -4.17 -32.75 22.98
N GLU A 15 -3.46 -33.49 22.13
CA GLU A 15 -3.15 -34.91 22.35
C GLU A 15 -1.77 -35.11 22.97
N LEU A 16 -0.82 -34.25 22.61
CA LEU A 16 0.55 -34.34 23.08
C LEU A 16 1.09 -32.94 23.35
N ALA A 17 1.74 -32.74 24.49
CA ALA A 17 2.39 -31.50 24.83
C ALA A 17 3.71 -31.81 25.54
N ASN A 18 4.80 -31.13 25.14
CA ASN A 18 6.06 -31.26 25.86
C ASN A 18 6.00 -30.53 27.21
N HIS A 19 6.95 -30.82 28.11
CA HIS A 19 6.94 -30.26 29.47
C HIS A 19 6.87 -28.72 29.51
N ASN A 20 7.47 -28.02 28.54
CA ASN A 20 7.41 -26.56 28.47
C ASN A 20 6.01 -26.07 28.04
N ALA A 21 5.39 -26.74 27.07
CA ALA A 21 4.02 -26.46 26.66
C ALA A 21 3.02 -26.73 27.78
N THR A 22 3.18 -27.82 28.54
CA THR A 22 2.35 -28.10 29.72
C THR A 22 2.50 -27.03 30.81
N ALA A 23 3.73 -26.52 31.02
CA ALA A 23 3.98 -25.45 31.98
C ALA A 23 3.38 -24.09 31.55
N ALA A 24 3.23 -23.85 30.24
CA ALA A 24 2.68 -22.60 29.70
C ALA A 24 1.16 -22.63 29.48
N LEU A 25 0.60 -23.78 29.09
CA LEU A 25 -0.83 -23.96 28.77
C LEU A 25 -1.65 -24.46 29.97
N GLY A 26 -1.00 -24.99 31.01
CA GLY A 26 -1.63 -25.66 32.15
C GLY A 26 -1.76 -27.18 31.93
N GLN A 27 -2.04 -27.93 33.00
CA GLN A 27 -2.18 -29.40 32.93
C GLN A 27 -3.54 -29.83 32.36
N GLY A 28 -3.55 -30.92 31.57
CA GLY A 28 -4.74 -31.65 31.13
C GLY A 28 -5.03 -31.57 29.63
N GLY A 29 -5.52 -32.69 29.07
CA GLY A 29 -6.08 -32.72 27.70
C GLY A 29 -7.36 -31.89 27.60
N GLY A 30 -7.58 -31.28 26.44
CA GLY A 30 -8.68 -30.34 26.19
C GLY A 30 -8.50 -29.58 24.88
N ALA A 31 -9.47 -28.77 24.50
CA ALA A 31 -9.37 -27.96 23.29
C ALA A 31 -8.32 -26.85 23.47
N LEU A 32 -7.41 -26.68 22.50
CA LEU A 32 -6.39 -25.62 22.57
C LEU A 32 -7.04 -24.23 22.72
N LEU A 33 -8.21 -24.03 22.12
CA LEU A 33 -8.97 -22.77 22.15
C LEU A 33 -9.30 -22.30 23.58
N GLU A 34 -9.53 -23.23 24.51
CA GLU A 34 -9.82 -22.91 25.92
C GLU A 34 -8.61 -22.31 26.66
N ARG A 35 -7.39 -22.53 26.13
CA ARG A 35 -6.13 -22.05 26.69
C ARG A 35 -5.60 -20.81 25.97
N VAL A 36 -6.40 -20.23 25.08
CA VAL A 36 -6.05 -19.08 24.25
C VAL A 36 -6.93 -17.92 24.66
N HIS A 37 -6.34 -16.72 24.69
CA HIS A 37 -7.09 -15.50 24.99
C HIS A 37 -8.26 -15.31 24.00
N PRO A 38 -9.46 -14.92 24.45
CA PRO A 38 -10.64 -14.82 23.58
C PRO A 38 -10.46 -13.95 22.32
N GLU A 39 -9.71 -12.86 22.43
CA GLU A 39 -9.40 -11.98 21.29
C GLU A 39 -8.53 -12.66 20.21
N ASP A 40 -7.80 -13.71 20.56
CA ASP A 40 -6.85 -14.39 19.68
C ASP A 40 -7.45 -15.69 19.07
N HIS A 41 -8.70 -16.02 19.40
CA HIS A 41 -9.42 -17.21 18.88
C HIS A 41 -9.57 -17.20 17.37
N LEU A 42 -9.85 -16.03 16.78
CA LEU A 42 -9.97 -15.88 15.32
C LEU A 42 -8.63 -16.10 14.62
N SER A 43 -7.54 -15.61 15.22
CA SER A 43 -6.18 -15.78 14.70
C SER A 43 -5.76 -17.26 14.70
N LEU A 44 -6.04 -17.98 15.78
CA LEU A 44 -5.74 -19.41 15.88
C LEU A 44 -6.57 -20.27 14.92
N SER A 45 -7.89 -20.03 14.84
CA SER A 45 -8.77 -20.78 13.94
C SER A 45 -8.38 -20.58 12.47
N THR A 46 -8.10 -19.34 12.08
CA THR A 46 -7.61 -19.01 10.72
C THR A 46 -6.27 -19.71 10.43
N ALA A 47 -5.36 -19.75 11.39
CA ALA A 47 -4.07 -20.42 11.21
C ALA A 47 -4.22 -21.94 11.02
N LEU A 48 -5.06 -22.59 11.85
CA LEU A 48 -5.35 -24.02 11.73
C LEU A 48 -6.08 -24.36 10.42
N GLU A 49 -7.02 -23.53 10.00
CA GLU A 49 -7.77 -23.74 8.76
C GLU A 49 -6.89 -23.58 7.52
N ARG A 50 -5.94 -22.63 7.52
CA ARG A 50 -4.92 -22.49 6.47
C ARG A 50 -4.02 -23.71 6.35
N VAL A 51 -3.59 -24.28 7.47
CA VAL A 51 -2.77 -25.52 7.46
C VAL A 51 -3.57 -26.66 6.82
N ARG A 52 -4.87 -26.78 7.14
CA ARG A 52 -5.76 -27.79 6.55
C ARG A 52 -6.03 -27.56 5.06
N GLN A 53 -6.06 -26.30 4.59
CA GLN A 53 -6.30 -25.98 3.18
C GLN A 53 -5.09 -26.24 2.27
N LEU A 54 -3.87 -26.30 2.81
CA LEU A 54 -2.66 -26.64 2.06
C LEU A 54 -2.57 -28.12 1.66
N ARG A 55 -3.61 -28.91 1.92
CA ARG A 55 -3.82 -30.29 1.46
C ARG A 55 -3.87 -30.39 -0.07
N HIS A 56 -2.72 -30.53 -0.71
CA HIS A 56 -2.65 -31.06 -2.07
C HIS A 56 -2.22 -32.54 -2.06
N PRO A 57 -2.95 -33.48 -2.72
CA PRO A 57 -2.68 -34.92 -2.68
C PRO A 57 -1.38 -35.38 -3.36
N SER A 58 -0.56 -34.47 -3.89
CA SER A 58 0.47 -34.80 -4.89
C SER A 58 1.90 -34.53 -4.45
N SER A 59 2.14 -33.92 -3.28
CA SER A 59 3.49 -33.60 -2.81
C SER A 59 3.91 -34.57 -1.70
N GLY A 60 4.63 -35.61 -2.09
CA GLY A 60 5.30 -36.49 -1.14
C GLY A 60 6.23 -35.72 -0.22
N ALA A 61 6.12 -36.01 1.08
CA ALA A 61 7.16 -35.86 2.10
C ALA A 61 7.93 -34.52 2.16
N ALA A 62 7.23 -33.39 2.10
CA ALA A 62 7.81 -32.10 2.50
C ALA A 62 6.97 -31.47 3.62
N MET A 63 7.59 -31.25 4.78
CA MET A 63 7.04 -30.40 5.85
C MET A 63 6.66 -29.06 5.24
N THR A 64 5.36 -28.84 5.04
CA THR A 64 4.86 -27.57 4.51
C THR A 64 4.70 -26.65 5.71
N SER A 65 5.67 -25.76 5.93
CA SER A 65 5.62 -24.77 7.01
C SER A 65 4.49 -23.78 6.73
N ALA A 66 3.46 -23.78 7.57
CA ALA A 66 2.31 -22.89 7.50
C ALA A 66 2.30 -21.96 8.76
N PRO A 67 1.41 -20.96 8.82
CA PRO A 67 1.69 -19.59 9.25
C PRO A 67 2.24 -19.42 10.67
N PHE A 68 3.08 -18.39 10.81
CA PHE A 68 3.49 -17.82 12.09
C PHE A 68 2.29 -17.13 12.73
N VAL A 69 1.89 -17.56 13.93
CA VAL A 69 0.79 -16.94 14.69
C VAL A 69 1.25 -16.60 16.11
N GLU A 70 1.12 -15.34 16.50
CA GLU A 70 1.37 -14.89 17.87
C GLU A 70 0.04 -14.85 18.61
N ILE A 71 -0.09 -15.68 19.64
CA ILE A 71 -1.30 -15.73 20.46
C ILE A 71 -0.94 -15.73 21.94
N ARG A 72 -1.80 -15.12 22.74
CA ARG A 72 -1.73 -15.18 24.19
C ARG A 72 -2.30 -16.51 24.65
N VAL A 73 -1.49 -17.26 25.39
CA VAL A 73 -1.88 -18.57 25.93
C VAL A 73 -1.66 -18.66 27.43
N GLY A 74 -2.46 -19.46 28.11
CA GLY A 74 -2.39 -19.66 29.55
C GLY A 74 -3.76 -19.63 30.22
N GLU A 75 -3.77 -19.51 31.54
CA GLU A 75 -4.99 -19.44 32.34
C GLU A 75 -5.53 -18.00 32.41
N PRO A 76 -6.86 -17.80 32.59
CA PRO A 76 -7.44 -16.47 32.76
C PRO A 76 -6.73 -15.67 33.86
N GLY A 77 -6.07 -14.57 33.47
CA GLY A 77 -5.31 -13.69 34.37
C GLY A 77 -3.80 -13.95 34.41
N ALA A 78 -3.29 -14.98 33.73
CA ALA A 78 -1.87 -15.32 33.65
C ALA A 78 -1.43 -15.68 32.22
N TYR A 79 -1.90 -14.91 31.24
CA TYR A 79 -1.57 -15.11 29.82
C TYR A 79 -0.13 -14.73 29.50
N ARG A 80 0.45 -15.45 28.52
CA ARG A 80 1.80 -15.23 28.02
C ARG A 80 1.80 -15.18 26.50
N TRP A 81 2.64 -14.32 25.93
CA TRP A 81 2.80 -14.25 24.48
C TRP A 81 3.65 -15.42 23.98
N VAL A 82 3.09 -16.19 23.06
CA VAL A 82 3.80 -17.29 22.41
C VAL A 82 3.63 -17.17 20.91
N ALA A 83 4.77 -17.18 20.21
CA ALA A 83 4.85 -17.23 18.76
C ALA A 83 4.85 -18.69 18.31
N TRP A 84 3.83 -19.11 17.58
CA TRP A 84 3.63 -20.49 17.13
C TRP A 84 3.90 -20.63 15.64
N THR A 85 4.64 -21.69 15.30
CA THR A 85 4.75 -22.23 13.95
C THR A 85 3.85 -23.46 13.89
N VAL A 86 2.94 -23.51 12.92
CA VAL A 86 1.98 -24.60 12.78
C VAL A 86 2.32 -25.44 11.57
N THR A 87 2.46 -26.75 11.78
CA THR A 87 2.86 -27.72 10.76
C THR A 87 1.94 -28.93 10.84
N GLU A 88 1.57 -29.51 9.69
CA GLU A 88 0.87 -30.80 9.67
C GLU A 88 1.89 -31.94 9.76
N ALA A 89 1.59 -32.97 10.55
CA ALA A 89 2.36 -34.21 10.56
C ALA A 89 1.53 -35.31 9.89
N GLY A 90 1.91 -35.66 8.66
CA GLY A 90 1.31 -36.77 7.93
C GLY A 90 1.66 -38.11 8.57
N GLY A 91 0.66 -38.97 8.79
CA GLY A 91 0.85 -40.32 9.31
C GLY A 91 1.70 -41.19 8.38
N THR A 92 2.57 -42.03 8.96
CA THR A 92 3.10 -43.19 8.24
C THR A 92 1.98 -44.20 8.03
N ALA A 93 2.10 -45.02 6.99
CA ALA A 93 1.07 -45.85 6.33
C ALA A 93 0.24 -46.85 7.20
N THR A 94 0.24 -46.73 8.53
CA THR A 94 -0.52 -47.58 9.46
C THR A 94 -1.33 -46.82 10.51
N ALA A 95 -1.36 -45.47 10.51
CA ALA A 95 -2.22 -44.68 11.41
C ALA A 95 -2.95 -43.56 10.63
N ASP A 96 -4.26 -43.73 10.48
CA ASP A 96 -5.17 -42.90 9.70
C ASP A 96 -5.64 -41.63 10.45
N HIS A 97 -4.76 -40.99 11.21
CA HIS A 97 -5.11 -39.80 12.00
C HIS A 97 -4.21 -38.63 11.63
N ASP A 98 -4.85 -37.56 11.15
CA ASP A 98 -4.21 -36.31 10.72
C ASP A 98 -3.89 -35.44 11.94
N HIS A 99 -2.62 -35.33 12.30
CA HIS A 99 -2.20 -34.56 13.47
C HIS A 99 -1.59 -33.21 13.07
N VAL A 100 -1.87 -32.17 13.85
CA VAL A 100 -1.25 -30.84 13.68
C VAL A 100 -0.20 -30.63 14.76
N VAL A 101 1.05 -30.41 14.36
CA VAL A 101 2.17 -30.09 15.25
C VAL A 101 2.38 -28.59 15.29
N MET A 102 2.30 -28.01 16.48
CA MET A 102 2.57 -26.61 16.76
C MET A 102 3.86 -26.48 17.58
N VAL A 103 4.79 -25.66 17.11
CA VAL A 103 6.03 -25.32 17.81
C VAL A 103 5.97 -23.87 18.23
N GLY A 104 5.88 -23.61 19.53
CA GLY A 104 5.75 -22.30 20.15
C GLY A 104 7.05 -21.81 20.78
N ARG A 105 7.32 -20.52 20.71
CA ARG A 105 8.39 -19.86 21.47
C ARG A 105 7.81 -18.71 22.26
N GLU A 106 8.04 -18.74 23.58
CA GLU A 106 7.61 -17.66 24.47
C GLU A 106 8.35 -16.37 24.12
N VAL A 107 7.58 -15.32 23.81
CA VAL A 107 8.08 -13.99 23.45
C VAL A 107 8.13 -13.17 24.74
N THR A 108 9.33 -12.82 25.20
CA THR A 108 9.52 -12.09 26.46
C THR A 108 9.22 -10.60 26.26
N ASP A 109 8.75 -9.92 27.32
CA ASP A 109 8.42 -8.48 27.34
C ASP A 109 9.44 -7.56 26.66
N ARG A 110 10.70 -7.96 26.58
CA ARG A 110 11.79 -7.20 25.93
C ARG A 110 11.59 -6.99 24.43
N GLU A 111 10.92 -7.89 23.71
CA GLU A 111 10.65 -7.71 22.27
C GLU A 111 9.44 -6.82 22.01
N ALA A 112 8.40 -6.92 22.85
CA ALA A 112 7.29 -5.97 22.88
C ALA A 112 7.76 -4.57 23.30
N LEU A 113 8.67 -4.47 24.28
CA LEU A 113 9.31 -3.23 24.69
C LEU A 113 10.20 -2.67 23.58
N ARG A 114 10.90 -3.51 22.79
CA ARG A 114 11.66 -3.07 21.61
C ARG A 114 10.78 -2.56 20.49
N ALA A 115 9.62 -3.18 20.26
CA ALA A 115 8.64 -2.70 19.30
C ALA A 115 8.01 -1.37 19.75
N GLN A 116 7.70 -1.23 21.04
CA GLN A 116 7.22 0.03 21.63
C GLN A 116 8.31 1.10 21.67
N LEU A 117 9.56 0.76 21.97
CA LEU A 117 10.70 1.68 21.88
C LEU A 117 10.93 2.10 20.43
N GLY A 118 10.77 1.21 19.44
CA GLY A 118 10.81 1.56 18.03
C GLY A 118 9.68 2.49 17.59
N LEU A 119 8.47 2.34 18.16
CA LEU A 119 7.35 3.25 17.93
C LEU A 119 7.57 4.60 18.63
N ALA A 120 8.09 4.60 19.86
CA ALA A 120 8.40 5.78 20.64
C ALA A 120 9.57 6.58 20.05
N ASP A 121 10.60 5.91 19.52
CA ASP A 121 11.75 6.53 18.84
C ASP A 121 11.33 7.14 17.48
N ARG A 122 10.40 6.47 16.76
CA ARG A 122 9.75 7.03 15.56
C ARG A 122 8.83 8.22 15.89
N MET A 123 8.09 8.16 16.99
CA MET A 123 7.23 9.26 17.46
C MET A 123 8.03 10.44 18.03
N LEU A 124 9.16 10.19 18.71
CA LEU A 124 10.10 11.22 19.18
C LEU A 124 10.85 11.89 18.02
N SER A 125 11.16 11.12 16.96
CA SER A 125 11.67 11.67 15.69
C SER A 125 10.62 12.55 15.02
N VAL A 126 9.36 12.10 14.88
CA VAL A 126 8.25 12.93 14.35
C VAL A 126 8.01 14.18 15.21
N GLY A 127 8.10 14.06 16.54
CA GLY A 127 7.92 15.16 17.48
C GLY A 127 9.01 16.24 17.41
N THR A 128 10.26 15.87 17.14
CA THR A 128 11.38 16.82 16.92
C THR A 128 11.37 17.43 15.52
N LEU A 129 10.72 16.78 14.55
CA LEU A 129 10.64 17.18 13.13
C LEU A 129 9.34 17.91 12.74
N ALA A 130 8.38 18.04 13.67
CA ALA A 130 7.06 18.61 13.43
C ALA A 130 7.09 20.03 12.84
N ALA A 131 8.07 20.84 13.25
CA ALA A 131 8.23 22.21 12.73
C ALA A 131 8.70 22.24 11.26
N GLY A 132 9.60 21.32 10.87
CA GLY A 132 10.10 21.21 9.49
C GLY A 132 9.03 20.68 8.53
N VAL A 133 8.33 19.61 8.94
CA VAL A 133 7.21 19.03 8.17
C VAL A 133 6.06 20.04 8.02
N ALA A 134 5.69 20.76 9.09
CA ALA A 134 4.66 21.78 9.01
C ALA A 134 5.07 22.92 8.06
N HIS A 135 6.32 23.35 8.09
CA HIS A 135 6.83 24.37 7.16
C HIS A 135 6.78 23.89 5.70
N GLU A 136 7.19 22.65 5.44
CA GLU A 136 7.18 22.05 4.10
C GLU A 136 5.78 21.74 3.54
N ILE A 137 4.78 21.49 4.40
CA ILE A 137 3.37 21.38 3.98
C ILE A 137 2.79 22.78 3.72
N ASN A 138 3.07 23.73 4.62
CA ASN A 138 2.48 25.07 4.55
C ASN A 138 2.93 25.86 3.32
N ASN A 139 4.17 25.68 2.85
CA ASN A 139 4.70 26.40 1.69
C ASN A 139 3.96 26.09 0.38
N PRO A 140 3.86 24.83 -0.10
CA PRO A 140 3.07 24.51 -1.28
C PRO A 140 1.57 24.78 -1.07
N LEU A 141 1.03 24.57 0.14
CA LEU A 141 -0.36 24.90 0.44
C LEU A 141 -0.65 26.41 0.29
N ALA A 142 0.27 27.27 0.72
CA ALA A 142 0.17 28.71 0.53
C ALA A 142 0.17 29.07 -0.96
N ALA A 143 0.98 28.40 -1.80
CA ALA A 143 0.97 28.58 -3.24
C ALA A 143 -0.35 28.14 -3.88
N VAL A 144 -0.90 26.97 -3.49
CA VAL A 144 -2.24 26.52 -3.92
C VAL A 144 -3.29 27.56 -3.60
N LEU A 145 -3.35 28.03 -2.35
CA LEU A 145 -4.34 29.00 -1.92
C LEU A 145 -4.19 30.36 -2.62
N ALA A 146 -2.96 30.80 -2.87
CA ALA A 146 -2.69 32.04 -3.59
C ALA A 146 -3.18 31.97 -5.03
N ASN A 147 -2.87 30.89 -5.75
CA ASN A 147 -3.28 30.70 -7.13
C ASN A 147 -4.79 30.50 -7.28
N LEU A 148 -5.42 29.72 -6.40
CA LEU A 148 -6.88 29.57 -6.40
C LEU A 148 -7.60 30.89 -6.11
N ARG A 149 -7.05 31.74 -5.22
CA ARG A 149 -7.58 33.09 -4.97
C ARG A 149 -7.40 34.02 -6.17
N TYR A 150 -6.27 33.94 -6.85
CA TYR A 150 -6.04 34.67 -8.10
C TYR A 150 -7.09 34.30 -9.15
N VAL A 151 -7.28 33.00 -9.39
CA VAL A 151 -8.30 32.46 -10.31
C VAL A 151 -9.71 32.91 -9.92
N GLN A 152 -10.09 32.81 -8.63
CA GLN A 152 -11.38 33.30 -8.15
C GLN A 152 -11.56 34.80 -8.40
N SER A 153 -10.53 35.61 -8.17
CA SER A 153 -10.60 37.07 -8.32
C SER A 153 -10.75 37.50 -9.78
N GLU A 154 -10.09 36.81 -10.71
CA GLU A 154 -10.21 37.08 -12.14
C GLU A 154 -11.55 36.58 -12.71
N LEU A 155 -12.05 35.42 -12.25
CA LEU A 155 -13.39 34.91 -12.62
C LEU A 155 -14.52 35.85 -12.18
N GLN A 156 -14.43 36.47 -11.01
CA GLN A 156 -15.41 37.44 -10.51
C GLN A 156 -15.40 38.77 -11.28
N ARG A 157 -14.30 39.10 -11.97
CA ARG A 157 -14.15 40.38 -12.67
C ARG A 157 -14.79 40.44 -14.06
N HIS A 158 -15.48 39.38 -14.50
CA HIS A 158 -16.22 39.29 -15.76
C HIS A 158 -15.53 40.04 -16.93
N GLN A 159 -14.36 39.57 -17.39
CA GLN A 159 -13.80 40.09 -18.65
C GLN A 159 -12.71 39.24 -19.32
N ASP A 160 -12.86 39.18 -20.65
CA ASP A 160 -11.95 38.82 -21.74
C ASP A 160 -11.48 37.34 -21.93
N PRO A 161 -11.88 36.67 -23.04
CA PRO A 161 -11.41 35.32 -23.41
C PRO A 161 -9.88 35.19 -23.58
N LEU A 162 -9.16 36.31 -23.74
CA LEU A 162 -7.72 36.33 -24.03
C LEU A 162 -6.82 36.11 -22.81
N LYS A 163 -7.37 36.10 -21.58
CA LYS A 163 -6.64 35.81 -20.31
C LYS A 163 -6.77 34.36 -19.81
N LEU A 164 -7.34 33.47 -20.61
CA LEU A 164 -7.49 32.06 -20.27
C LEU A 164 -6.15 31.36 -19.98
N ARG A 165 -5.05 31.82 -20.60
CA ARG A 165 -3.70 31.26 -20.37
C ARG A 165 -3.17 31.51 -18.96
N ASP A 166 -3.24 32.75 -18.48
CA ASP A 166 -2.76 33.11 -17.14
C ASP A 166 -3.56 32.39 -16.03
N LEU A 167 -4.84 32.11 -16.30
CA LEU A 167 -5.71 31.31 -15.43
C LEU A 167 -5.33 29.83 -15.44
N ASP A 168 -5.02 29.27 -16.62
CA ASP A 168 -4.61 27.88 -16.79
C ASP A 168 -3.24 27.63 -16.14
N GLU A 169 -2.29 28.55 -16.30
CA GLU A 169 -0.98 28.50 -15.62
C GLU A 169 -1.14 28.56 -14.09
N ALA A 170 -1.97 29.47 -13.57
CA ALA A 170 -2.23 29.54 -12.14
C ALA A 170 -2.92 28.26 -11.59
N LEU A 171 -3.83 27.67 -12.37
CA LEU A 171 -4.45 26.39 -12.01
C LEU A 171 -3.44 25.24 -12.02
N ASP A 172 -2.55 25.18 -13.01
CA ASP A 172 -1.49 24.17 -13.11
C ASP A 172 -0.50 24.28 -11.93
N ASP A 173 -0.11 25.51 -11.56
CA ASP A 173 0.71 25.76 -10.37
C ASP A 173 -0.01 25.33 -9.07
N ALA A 174 -1.33 25.58 -8.96
CA ALA A 174 -2.12 25.14 -7.82
C ALA A 174 -2.23 23.60 -7.74
N VAL A 175 -2.40 22.93 -8.88
CA VAL A 175 -2.41 21.46 -8.96
C VAL A 175 -1.03 20.91 -8.58
N THR A 176 0.04 21.48 -9.11
CA THR A 176 1.43 21.10 -8.79
C THR A 176 1.73 21.26 -7.30
N GLY A 177 1.30 22.37 -6.69
CA GLY A 177 1.39 22.60 -5.25
C GLY A 177 0.62 21.56 -4.43
N ALA A 178 -0.62 21.25 -4.84
CA ALA A 178 -1.45 20.25 -4.16
C ALA A 178 -0.84 18.84 -4.26
N GLN A 179 -0.28 18.48 -5.42
CA GLN A 179 0.44 17.23 -5.62
C GLN A 179 1.73 17.16 -4.78
N ARG A 180 2.40 18.29 -4.53
CA ARG A 180 3.55 18.35 -3.61
C ARG A 180 3.11 18.06 -2.16
N VAL A 181 2.02 18.67 -1.69
CA VAL A 181 1.43 18.36 -0.37
C VAL A 181 1.03 16.88 -0.29
N ALA A 182 0.36 16.35 -1.31
CA ALA A 182 -0.03 14.95 -1.39
C ALA A 182 1.16 13.99 -1.24
N ARG A 183 2.29 14.27 -1.93
CA ARG A 183 3.52 13.48 -1.81
C ARG A 183 4.14 13.52 -0.41
N ILE A 184 4.16 14.68 0.23
CA ILE A 184 4.68 14.83 1.61
C ILE A 184 3.81 13.99 2.56
N VAL A 185 2.48 14.12 2.47
CA VAL A 185 1.54 13.36 3.29
C VAL A 185 1.63 11.85 3.03
N ALA A 186 1.76 11.42 1.78
CA ALA A 186 1.94 10.01 1.41
C ALA A 186 3.24 9.41 1.98
N SER A 187 4.33 10.18 1.95
CA SER A 187 5.62 9.79 2.52
C SER A 187 5.54 9.60 4.03
N LEU A 188 4.85 10.51 4.74
CA LEU A 188 4.58 10.41 6.18
C LEU A 188 3.65 9.22 6.51
N ARG A 189 2.63 8.97 5.68
CA ARG A 189 1.70 7.85 5.86
C ARG A 189 2.37 6.49 5.67
N THR A 190 3.32 6.39 4.73
CA THR A 190 4.13 5.18 4.50
C THR A 190 5.01 4.85 5.70
N PHE A 191 5.50 5.87 6.41
CA PHE A 191 6.24 5.74 7.66
C PHE A 191 5.35 5.34 8.86
N ALA A 192 4.10 5.82 8.91
CA ALA A 192 3.16 5.55 9.99
C ALA A 192 2.39 4.22 9.86
N LYS A 193 2.18 3.70 8.64
CA LYS A 193 1.53 2.40 8.40
C LYS A 193 2.52 1.26 8.55
N GLY A 194 2.26 0.35 9.50
CA GLY A 194 2.86 -0.99 9.51
C GLY A 194 2.60 -1.74 8.19
N SER A 195 3.49 -2.68 7.86
CA SER A 195 3.55 -3.42 6.59
C SER A 195 2.17 -3.96 6.12
N SER A 196 1.76 -3.61 4.89
CA SER A 196 0.68 -4.28 4.15
C SER A 196 1.14 -5.68 3.72
N PRO A 197 0.24 -6.64 3.46
CA PRO A 197 0.62 -7.94 2.92
C PRO A 197 1.28 -7.80 1.54
N THR A 198 2.45 -8.41 1.37
CA THR A 198 3.19 -8.45 0.10
C THR A 198 2.58 -9.50 -0.83
N GLN A 199 2.48 -9.18 -2.12
CA GLN A 199 2.04 -10.12 -3.17
C GLN A 199 3.09 -10.16 -4.29
N PRO A 200 3.17 -11.22 -5.09
CA PRO A 200 4.01 -11.24 -6.29
C PRO A 200 3.59 -10.15 -7.28
N GLN A 201 4.49 -9.20 -7.54
CA GLN A 201 4.29 -8.07 -8.45
C GLN A 201 5.23 -8.17 -9.65
N SER A 202 4.75 -7.73 -10.81
CA SER A 202 5.59 -7.53 -12.00
C SER A 202 6.41 -6.25 -11.86
N VAL A 203 7.73 -6.36 -11.70
CA VAL A 203 8.62 -5.19 -11.60
C VAL A 203 8.52 -4.30 -12.84
N ILE A 204 8.40 -4.91 -14.02
CA ILE A 204 8.26 -4.17 -15.29
C ILE A 204 7.01 -3.28 -15.26
N GLU A 205 5.86 -3.82 -14.84
CA GLU A 205 4.62 -3.06 -14.79
C GLU A 205 4.70 -1.90 -13.76
N LEU A 206 5.37 -2.11 -12.63
CA LEU A 206 5.54 -1.06 -11.62
C LEU A 206 6.48 0.05 -12.12
N VAL A 207 7.54 -0.30 -12.84
CA VAL A 207 8.45 0.65 -13.48
C VAL A 207 7.72 1.44 -14.58
N GLU A 208 6.93 0.76 -15.41
CA GLU A 208 6.10 1.42 -16.43
C GLU A 208 5.09 2.39 -15.82
N ARG A 209 4.39 1.98 -14.75
CA ARG A 209 3.50 2.88 -13.99
C ARG A 209 4.24 4.09 -13.44
N ALA A 210 5.43 3.90 -12.87
CA ALA A 210 6.22 5.02 -12.36
C ALA A 210 6.66 5.98 -13.49
N ILE A 211 7.03 5.44 -14.66
CA ILE A 211 7.33 6.21 -15.86
C ILE A 211 6.12 7.02 -16.31
N ASP A 212 4.94 6.41 -16.37
CA ASP A 212 3.72 7.11 -16.79
C ASP A 212 3.34 8.23 -15.80
N LEU A 213 3.52 7.99 -14.50
CA LEU A 213 3.30 8.98 -13.44
C LEU A 213 4.33 10.13 -13.45
N THR A 214 5.54 9.93 -13.98
CA THR A 214 6.51 11.02 -14.12
C THR A 214 6.12 12.07 -15.17
N GLY A 215 5.13 11.78 -16.02
CA GLY A 215 4.37 12.78 -16.79
C GLY A 215 5.19 13.75 -17.66
N HIS A 216 4.74 15.01 -17.69
CA HIS A 216 5.28 16.12 -18.48
C HIS A 216 6.72 16.57 -18.15
N PRO A 217 7.17 16.55 -16.87
CA PRO A 217 8.53 16.97 -16.46
C PRO A 217 9.67 16.28 -17.20
N VAL A 218 9.59 14.97 -17.41
CA VAL A 218 10.64 14.22 -18.13
C VAL A 218 10.69 14.66 -19.58
N ARG A 219 9.53 14.77 -20.24
CA ARG A 219 9.42 15.08 -21.68
C ARG A 219 9.99 16.44 -22.06
N HIS A 220 9.99 17.41 -21.14
CA HIS A 220 10.55 18.75 -21.37
C HIS A 220 12.03 18.87 -21.04
N LYS A 221 12.56 18.04 -20.13
CA LYS A 221 13.97 18.12 -19.68
C LYS A 221 14.88 17.05 -20.29
N ALA A 222 14.37 15.85 -20.61
CA ALA A 222 15.16 14.73 -21.08
C ALA A 222 14.45 13.81 -22.08
N HIS A 223 15.27 13.06 -22.83
CA HIS A 223 14.80 11.90 -23.59
C HIS A 223 14.79 10.66 -22.70
N LEU A 224 13.63 10.04 -22.53
CA LEU A 224 13.49 8.81 -21.75
C LEU A 224 13.78 7.59 -22.63
N VAL A 225 14.83 6.84 -22.29
CA VAL A 225 15.20 5.59 -22.96
C VAL A 225 14.76 4.40 -22.10
N ARG A 226 14.03 3.46 -22.70
CA ARG A 226 13.48 2.28 -22.02
C ARG A 226 14.16 1.03 -22.56
N ASP A 227 14.85 0.30 -21.71
CA ASP A 227 15.52 -0.95 -22.03
C ASP A 227 15.10 -2.01 -21.00
N LEU A 228 13.83 -2.41 -21.11
CA LEU A 228 13.13 -3.22 -20.13
C LEU A 228 13.30 -4.71 -20.48
N GLY A 229 14.40 -5.31 -20.02
CA GLY A 229 14.63 -6.75 -20.12
C GLY A 229 13.78 -7.55 -19.11
N PRO A 230 13.59 -8.86 -19.35
CA PRO A 230 12.79 -9.72 -18.48
C PRO A 230 13.42 -9.81 -17.07
N VAL A 231 12.56 -9.71 -16.07
CA VAL A 231 12.88 -9.82 -14.64
C VAL A 231 11.86 -10.73 -13.95
N PRO A 232 12.26 -11.44 -12.88
CA PRO A 232 11.30 -12.16 -12.06
C PRO A 232 10.30 -11.18 -11.43
N GLN A 233 9.16 -11.72 -11.00
CA GLN A 233 8.29 -10.98 -10.09
C GLN A 233 9.02 -10.70 -8.78
N VAL A 234 8.44 -9.88 -7.90
CA VAL A 234 8.95 -9.58 -6.55
C VAL A 234 7.80 -9.56 -5.55
N GLU A 235 7.97 -10.11 -4.36
CA GLU A 235 6.95 -9.97 -3.31
C GLU A 235 6.99 -8.56 -2.73
N ALA A 236 6.04 -7.72 -3.10
CA ALA A 236 6.03 -6.33 -2.67
C ALA A 236 4.63 -5.76 -2.55
N ASP A 237 4.52 -4.67 -1.79
CA ASP A 237 3.41 -3.73 -1.89
C ASP A 237 3.63 -2.90 -3.16
N ALA A 238 2.73 -3.06 -4.14
CA ALA A 238 2.81 -2.41 -5.44
C ALA A 238 2.92 -0.89 -5.32
N SER A 239 2.18 -0.27 -4.41
CA SER A 239 2.16 1.18 -4.21
C SER A 239 3.47 1.67 -3.63
N LYS A 240 4.01 0.97 -2.61
CA LYS A 240 5.31 1.31 -2.03
C LYS A 240 6.43 1.19 -3.05
N LEU A 241 6.45 0.11 -3.83
CA LEU A 241 7.52 -0.11 -4.79
C LEU A 241 7.43 0.82 -6.01
N THR A 242 6.21 1.13 -6.47
CA THR A 242 5.98 2.18 -7.48
C THR A 242 6.48 3.55 -6.98
N GLN A 243 6.24 3.87 -5.70
CA GLN A 243 6.74 5.12 -5.10
C GLN A 243 8.27 5.18 -5.05
N VAL A 244 8.95 4.05 -4.81
CA VAL A 244 10.43 3.99 -4.88
C VAL A 244 10.91 4.35 -6.27
N PHE A 245 10.37 3.70 -7.31
CA PHE A 245 10.79 3.99 -8.69
C PHE A 245 10.45 5.42 -9.10
N LEU A 246 9.27 5.92 -8.73
CA LEU A 246 8.89 7.31 -8.97
C LEU A 246 9.88 8.29 -8.32
N ASN A 247 10.29 8.04 -7.07
CA ASN A 247 11.27 8.89 -6.38
C ASN A 247 12.62 8.91 -7.11
N LEU A 248 13.11 7.74 -7.54
CA LEU A 248 14.39 7.65 -8.26
C LEU A 248 14.34 8.32 -9.63
N LEU A 249 13.25 8.14 -10.39
CA LEU A 249 13.06 8.80 -11.68
C LEU A 249 12.96 10.33 -11.53
N MET A 250 12.26 10.81 -10.51
CA MET A 250 12.17 12.24 -10.23
C MET A 250 13.52 12.83 -9.84
N ASN A 251 14.31 12.11 -9.04
CA ASN A 251 15.67 12.55 -8.70
C ASN A 251 16.56 12.64 -9.94
N ALA A 252 16.49 11.65 -10.84
CA ALA A 252 17.20 11.63 -12.10
C ALA A 252 16.86 12.86 -12.96
N VAL A 253 15.57 13.19 -13.09
CA VAL A 253 15.11 14.34 -13.89
C VAL A 253 15.49 15.68 -13.25
N GLN A 254 15.44 15.77 -11.93
CA GLN A 254 15.80 16.99 -11.18
C GLN A 254 17.31 17.27 -11.22
N ALA A 255 18.14 16.24 -11.31
CA ALA A 255 19.58 16.39 -11.42
C ALA A 255 20.01 17.01 -12.77
N LEU A 256 19.15 16.97 -13.80
CA LEU A 256 19.51 17.44 -15.13
C LEU A 256 19.60 18.97 -15.20
N PRO A 257 20.68 19.52 -15.80
CA PRO A 257 20.86 20.96 -15.94
C PRO A 257 19.86 21.57 -16.93
N GLU A 258 19.20 22.67 -16.54
CA GLU A 258 18.20 23.34 -17.38
C GLU A 258 18.77 23.90 -18.69
N ALA A 259 20.06 24.26 -18.69
CA ALA A 259 20.76 24.80 -19.86
C ALA A 259 20.89 23.81 -21.04
N ARG A 260 20.62 22.51 -20.82
CA ARG A 260 20.72 21.44 -21.84
C ARG A 260 19.43 20.64 -21.99
N ALA A 261 18.29 21.23 -21.59
CA ALA A 261 16.97 20.60 -21.70
C ALA A 261 16.73 20.00 -23.10
N GLY A 262 16.40 18.71 -23.15
CA GLY A 262 16.13 17.95 -24.38
C GLY A 262 17.36 17.27 -25.03
N GLN A 263 18.58 17.55 -24.57
CA GLN A 263 19.81 16.82 -24.97
C GLN A 263 20.22 15.76 -23.95
N GLU A 264 19.69 15.87 -22.73
CA GLU A 264 19.97 14.97 -21.62
C GLU A 264 19.09 13.71 -21.67
N GLN A 265 19.56 12.63 -21.05
CA GLN A 265 18.90 11.33 -21.10
C GLN A 265 18.63 10.79 -19.70
N VAL A 266 17.45 10.19 -19.54
CA VAL A 266 17.15 9.29 -18.42
C VAL A 266 16.96 7.90 -19.01
N ILE A 267 17.72 6.92 -18.53
CA ILE A 267 17.64 5.54 -19.02
C ILE A 267 17.13 4.65 -17.91
N VAL A 268 16.12 3.84 -18.22
CA VAL A 268 15.59 2.83 -17.30
C VAL A 268 15.87 1.46 -17.88
N ARG A 269 16.64 0.66 -17.14
CA ARG A 269 17.01 -0.71 -17.49
C ARG A 269 16.46 -1.70 -16.49
N THR A 270 15.94 -2.82 -16.99
CA THR A 270 15.61 -3.97 -16.14
C THR A 270 16.34 -5.20 -16.63
N ARG A 271 16.95 -5.96 -15.72
CA ARG A 271 17.61 -7.23 -16.05
C ARG A 271 17.53 -8.20 -14.88
N THR A 272 17.59 -9.49 -15.19
CA THR A 272 17.78 -10.53 -14.17
C THR A 272 19.27 -10.72 -13.91
N CYS A 273 19.70 -10.70 -12.65
CA CYS A 273 21.09 -10.97 -12.27
C CYS A 273 21.12 -11.91 -11.06
N GLY A 274 21.70 -13.11 -11.23
CA GLY A 274 21.82 -14.08 -10.12
C GLY A 274 20.47 -14.60 -9.58
N GLY A 275 19.37 -14.43 -10.32
CA GLY A 275 18.02 -14.74 -9.87
C GLY A 275 17.24 -13.54 -9.33
N ASP A 276 17.91 -12.42 -9.07
CA ASP A 276 17.28 -11.18 -8.59
C ASP A 276 16.76 -10.32 -9.76
N ALA A 277 15.66 -9.60 -9.52
CA ALA A 277 15.24 -8.50 -10.37
C ALA A 277 16.12 -7.27 -10.11
N VAL A 278 16.79 -6.78 -11.15
CA VAL A 278 17.62 -5.57 -11.09
C VAL A 278 16.96 -4.47 -11.91
N VAL A 279 16.78 -3.31 -11.30
CA VAL A 279 16.31 -2.08 -11.94
C VAL A 279 17.39 -1.03 -11.83
N GLU A 280 17.78 -0.44 -12.96
CA GLU A 280 18.73 0.67 -13.02
C GLU A 280 18.04 1.91 -13.58
N ILE A 281 18.23 3.02 -12.89
CA ILE A 281 17.82 4.34 -13.34
C ILE A 281 19.09 5.17 -13.50
N GLU A 282 19.37 5.54 -14.75
CA GLU A 282 20.53 6.32 -15.13
C GLU A 282 20.14 7.73 -15.55
N ASP A 283 20.95 8.71 -15.18
CA ASP A 283 20.85 10.08 -15.68
C ASP A 283 22.21 10.62 -16.13
N THR A 284 22.17 11.58 -17.04
CA THR A 284 23.33 12.34 -17.52
C THR A 284 23.57 13.62 -16.70
N GLY A 285 23.02 13.68 -15.47
CA GLY A 285 23.22 14.78 -14.54
C GLY A 285 24.63 14.80 -13.95
N PRO A 286 24.97 15.85 -13.18
CA PRO A 286 26.30 16.04 -12.59
C PRO A 286 26.61 15.01 -11.49
N GLY A 287 25.64 14.19 -11.08
CA GLY A 287 25.76 13.22 -10.02
C GLY A 287 25.90 13.85 -8.63
N VAL A 288 26.28 13.00 -7.68
CA VAL A 288 26.51 13.37 -6.29
C VAL A 288 28.00 13.68 -6.08
N CYS A 289 28.32 14.75 -5.34
CA CYS A 289 29.68 15.07 -4.92
C CYS A 289 30.24 13.98 -3.99
N GLU A 290 31.54 13.70 -4.05
CA GLU A 290 32.16 12.64 -3.23
C GLU A 290 31.94 12.82 -1.72
N GLU A 291 31.91 14.08 -1.27
CA GLU A 291 31.68 14.49 0.12
C GLU A 291 30.25 14.13 0.61
N ASP A 292 29.28 14.09 -0.30
CA ASP A 292 27.86 13.87 0.00
C ASP A 292 27.47 12.39 -0.05
N LEU A 293 28.29 11.52 -0.68
CA LEU A 293 28.01 10.10 -0.87
C LEU A 293 27.64 9.31 0.39
N PRO A 294 28.28 9.54 1.57
CA PRO A 294 27.90 8.84 2.78
C PRO A 294 26.49 9.22 3.26
N HIS A 295 26.02 10.41 2.89
CA HIS A 295 24.84 11.07 3.45
C HIS A 295 23.60 11.01 2.56
N ILE A 296 23.73 10.63 1.27
CA ILE A 296 22.60 10.63 0.31
C ILE A 296 21.40 9.76 0.71
N PHE A 297 21.61 8.81 1.60
CA PHE A 297 20.56 7.94 2.12
C PHE A 297 20.15 8.29 3.54
N GLU A 298 20.64 9.38 4.13
CA GLU A 298 20.21 9.89 5.43
C GLU A 298 18.89 10.68 5.27
N PRO A 299 18.00 10.68 6.28
CA PRO A 299 16.78 11.47 6.23
C PRO A 299 17.09 12.97 6.14
N PHE A 300 16.30 13.71 5.35
CA PHE A 300 16.41 15.17 5.13
C PHE A 300 17.67 15.64 4.42
N PHE A 301 18.55 14.72 4.02
CA PHE A 301 19.70 15.08 3.21
C PHE A 301 19.24 15.43 1.78
N THR A 302 19.50 16.66 1.36
CA THR A 302 19.23 17.13 -0.01
C THR A 302 20.22 18.23 -0.39
N THR A 303 20.78 18.13 -1.58
CA THR A 303 21.57 19.22 -2.21
C THR A 303 20.68 20.17 -3.01
N TRP A 304 19.39 19.82 -3.17
CA TRP A 304 18.40 20.61 -3.88
C TRP A 304 17.56 21.45 -2.91
N ARG A 305 17.48 22.77 -3.15
CA ARG A 305 16.80 23.74 -2.27
C ARG A 305 15.30 23.48 -2.07
N ASP A 306 14.66 22.76 -2.99
CA ASP A 306 13.24 22.40 -2.95
C ASP A 306 12.96 20.93 -2.60
N GLY A 307 13.99 20.14 -2.33
CA GLY A 307 13.86 18.71 -2.01
C GLY A 307 13.64 18.49 -0.52
N ALA A 308 12.69 17.62 -0.15
CA ALA A 308 12.45 17.24 1.26
C ALA A 308 13.57 16.34 1.85
N GLY A 309 14.49 15.85 1.02
CA GLY A 309 15.57 14.93 1.44
C GLY A 309 15.10 13.57 1.99
N LEU A 310 13.82 13.24 1.85
CA LEU A 310 13.24 11.98 2.35
C LEU A 310 13.17 10.89 1.29
N GLY A 311 13.22 11.24 0.00
CA GLY A 311 12.96 10.32 -1.11
C GLY A 311 13.90 9.11 -1.16
N LEU A 312 15.21 9.34 -1.06
CA LEU A 312 16.23 8.27 -1.09
C LEU A 312 16.26 7.45 0.20
N TRP A 313 16.00 8.06 1.35
CA TRP A 313 15.89 7.35 2.62
C TRP A 313 14.67 6.41 2.66
N VAL A 314 13.50 6.87 2.15
CA VAL A 314 12.29 6.04 2.00
C VAL A 314 12.53 4.92 0.98
N ALA A 315 13.22 5.22 -0.13
CA ALA A 315 13.61 4.21 -1.11
C ALA A 315 14.47 3.11 -0.47
N ARG A 316 15.54 3.48 0.25
CA ARG A 316 16.45 2.53 0.90
C ARG A 316 15.77 1.69 1.97
N SER A 317 14.97 2.30 2.83
CA SER A 317 14.24 1.57 3.88
C SER A 317 13.21 0.59 3.29
N THR A 318 12.48 0.99 2.23
CA THR A 318 11.52 0.14 1.52
C THR A 318 12.24 -1.04 0.86
N ILE A 319 13.29 -0.79 0.08
CA ILE A 319 14.04 -1.85 -0.62
C ILE A 319 14.71 -2.81 0.38
N THR A 320 15.31 -2.30 1.45
CA THR A 320 15.92 -3.14 2.51
C THR A 320 14.87 -4.01 3.20
N SER A 321 13.65 -3.49 3.41
CA SER A 321 12.55 -4.25 4.02
C SER A 321 12.05 -5.41 3.14
N LEU A 322 12.28 -5.34 1.82
CA LEU A 322 11.99 -6.40 0.85
C LEU A 322 13.17 -7.38 0.68
N GLY A 323 14.21 -7.29 1.52
CA GLY A 323 15.43 -8.09 1.40
C GLY A 323 16.31 -7.69 0.22
N GLY A 324 16.02 -6.56 -0.43
CA GLY A 324 16.75 -6.02 -1.55
C GLY A 324 17.87 -5.07 -1.15
N THR A 325 18.59 -4.55 -2.14
CA THR A 325 19.63 -3.54 -1.96
C THR A 325 19.45 -2.39 -2.94
N ILE A 326 19.75 -1.16 -2.51
CA ILE A 326 19.86 0.00 -3.38
C ILE A 326 21.30 0.53 -3.30
N THR A 327 21.89 0.82 -4.46
CA THR A 327 23.25 1.32 -4.57
C THR A 327 23.31 2.49 -5.53
N TYR A 328 24.29 3.36 -5.29
CA TYR A 328 24.63 4.46 -6.16
C TYR A 328 26.01 4.19 -6.75
N ARG A 329 26.18 4.42 -8.04
CA ARG A 329 27.49 4.48 -8.69
C ARG A 329 27.50 5.57 -9.75
N ARG A 330 28.71 6.01 -10.10
CA ARG A 330 28.96 6.89 -11.25
C ARG A 330 29.70 6.10 -12.32
N ASP A 331 29.15 6.03 -13.52
CA ASP A 331 29.76 5.35 -14.67
C ASP A 331 30.12 6.38 -15.74
N THR A 332 31.43 6.64 -15.92
CA THR A 332 32.00 7.69 -16.77
C THR A 332 31.38 9.07 -16.49
N ASP A 333 30.28 9.42 -17.17
CA ASP A 333 29.52 10.67 -17.05
C ASP A 333 28.03 10.45 -16.73
N ARG A 334 27.69 9.31 -16.13
CA ARG A 334 26.31 8.97 -15.78
C ARG A 334 26.17 8.61 -14.31
N THR A 335 25.10 9.11 -13.72
CA THR A 335 24.64 8.70 -12.40
C THR A 335 23.82 7.44 -12.56
N VAL A 336 24.06 6.42 -11.74
CA VAL A 336 23.29 5.17 -11.78
C VAL A 336 22.83 4.80 -10.38
N PHE A 337 21.51 4.76 -10.21
CA PHE A 337 20.87 4.10 -9.05
C PHE A 337 20.47 2.69 -9.45
N GLU A 338 21.04 1.69 -8.78
CA GLU A 338 20.73 0.27 -8.99
C GLU A 338 19.95 -0.28 -7.79
N VAL A 339 18.77 -0.81 -8.07
CA VAL A 339 17.89 -1.50 -7.12
C VAL A 339 17.90 -2.99 -7.45
N ARG A 340 18.20 -3.83 -6.46
CA ARG A 340 18.14 -5.31 -6.56
C ARG A 340 17.06 -5.84 -5.62
N LEU A 341 16.21 -6.74 -6.13
CA LEU A 341 15.11 -7.35 -5.39
C LEU A 341 15.10 -8.87 -5.61
N PRO A 342 14.97 -9.67 -4.53
CA PRO A 342 14.89 -11.12 -4.65
C PRO A 342 13.53 -11.57 -5.25
N PRO A 343 13.49 -12.72 -5.94
CA PRO A 343 12.26 -13.27 -6.51
C PRO A 343 11.31 -13.82 -5.43
N PRO A 344 9.97 -13.89 -5.69
CA PRO A 344 8.98 -14.53 -4.84
C PRO A 344 9.29 -16.01 -4.68
N GLY A 345 8.88 -16.57 -3.54
CA GLY A 345 8.58 -17.99 -3.49
C GLY A 345 7.51 -18.31 -4.54
N MET A 346 7.78 -19.27 -5.43
CA MET A 346 6.94 -19.60 -6.60
C MET A 346 5.42 -19.70 -6.29
N VAL A 347 4.62 -18.74 -6.78
CA VAL A 347 3.25 -18.97 -7.31
C VAL A 347 2.97 -17.93 -8.40
N GLN A 348 2.54 -18.38 -9.59
CA GLN A 348 2.22 -17.55 -10.75
C GLN A 348 0.87 -16.83 -10.64
N VAL A 349 0.78 -15.60 -11.15
CA VAL A 349 -0.49 -14.91 -11.48
C VAL A 349 -0.45 -14.44 -12.93
N ALA A 350 -1.55 -14.68 -13.67
CA ALA A 350 -1.74 -14.33 -15.08
C ALA A 350 -2.26 -12.88 -15.28
N PRO A 351 -2.01 -12.23 -16.44
CA PRO A 351 -2.35 -10.83 -16.66
C PRO A 351 -3.79 -10.65 -17.23
N ARG A 352 -4.44 -9.52 -16.93
CA ARG A 352 -5.64 -9.03 -17.65
C ARG A 352 -5.39 -7.63 -18.22
N ARG A 353 -5.75 -7.45 -19.49
CA ARG A 353 -5.59 -6.22 -20.30
C ARG A 353 -6.90 -5.40 -20.36
N GLY A 354 -6.75 -4.08 -20.44
CA GLY A 354 -7.36 -3.23 -21.49
C GLY A 354 -8.67 -2.50 -21.16
N SER A 355 -8.57 -1.17 -21.04
CA SER A 355 -9.65 -0.18 -20.91
C SER A 355 -10.49 -0.02 -22.20
N ALA A 356 -11.79 0.22 -22.03
CA ALA A 356 -12.68 0.87 -22.99
C ALA A 356 -13.76 1.67 -22.24
N CYS A 357 -14.07 2.89 -22.74
CA CYS A 357 -15.02 3.82 -22.16
C CYS A 357 -16.44 3.24 -22.08
N LEU A 358 -17.08 3.36 -20.90
CA LEU A 358 -18.44 2.86 -20.65
C LEU A 358 -19.28 3.96 -20.01
N GLY A 359 -20.48 4.20 -20.57
CA GLY A 359 -21.54 4.91 -19.85
C GLY A 359 -22.06 4.06 -18.70
N GLY A 360 -22.36 4.69 -17.57
CA GLY A 360 -22.86 4.04 -16.35
C GLY A 360 -23.26 5.07 -15.29
N ARG A 361 -24.09 4.66 -14.33
CA ARG A 361 -24.54 5.47 -13.19
C ARG A 361 -23.66 5.28 -11.97
N VAL A 362 -23.10 6.37 -11.44
CA VAL A 362 -22.25 6.35 -10.26
C VAL A 362 -22.95 7.07 -9.12
N LEU A 363 -23.13 6.38 -7.99
CA LEU A 363 -23.54 7.01 -6.73
C LEU A 363 -22.29 7.30 -5.89
N VAL A 364 -22.04 8.56 -5.57
CA VAL A 364 -20.96 9.02 -4.70
C VAL A 364 -21.52 9.26 -3.30
N VAL A 365 -20.86 8.72 -2.28
CA VAL A 365 -21.23 8.85 -0.87
C VAL A 365 -20.02 9.34 -0.09
N ASP A 366 -20.04 10.61 0.30
CA ASP A 366 -18.96 11.28 1.04
C ASP A 366 -19.54 12.40 1.90
N ASP A 367 -19.29 12.39 3.21
CA ASP A 367 -19.83 13.38 4.15
C ASP A 367 -19.23 14.77 3.99
N GLU A 368 -18.05 14.86 3.37
CA GLU A 368 -17.46 16.13 3.00
C GLU A 368 -18.00 16.59 1.63
N LYS A 369 -19.00 17.48 1.66
CA LYS A 369 -19.59 18.05 0.44
C LYS A 369 -18.58 18.55 -0.58
N ILE A 370 -17.48 19.17 -0.14
CA ILE A 370 -16.42 19.69 -1.03
C ILE A 370 -15.74 18.55 -1.80
N VAL A 371 -15.48 17.42 -1.13
CA VAL A 371 -14.88 16.23 -1.74
C VAL A 371 -15.87 15.59 -2.70
N ALA A 372 -17.12 15.43 -2.26
CA ALA A 372 -18.21 14.87 -3.06
C ALA A 372 -18.43 15.67 -4.37
N ASP A 373 -18.53 17.00 -4.28
CA ASP A 373 -18.68 17.90 -5.43
C ASP A 373 -17.44 17.88 -6.35
N SER A 374 -16.25 17.58 -5.83
CA SER A 374 -15.01 17.46 -6.60
C SER A 374 -15.02 16.16 -7.43
N ILE A 375 -15.38 15.05 -6.80
CA ILE A 375 -15.53 13.74 -7.44
C ILE A 375 -16.60 13.81 -8.54
N GLU A 376 -17.74 14.43 -8.26
CA GLU A 376 -18.80 14.65 -9.25
C GLU A 376 -18.25 15.36 -10.49
N ARG A 377 -17.57 16.48 -10.33
CA ARG A 377 -16.96 17.22 -11.44
C ARG A 377 -15.96 16.39 -12.26
N MET A 378 -15.19 15.50 -11.62
CA MET A 378 -14.27 14.60 -12.31
C MET A 378 -14.99 13.54 -13.15
N LEU A 379 -16.13 13.05 -12.65
CA LEU A 379 -16.84 11.90 -13.23
C LEU A 379 -17.96 12.29 -14.20
N SER A 380 -18.59 13.45 -14.06
CA SER A 380 -19.77 13.85 -14.86
C SER A 380 -19.50 14.01 -16.36
N ARG A 381 -18.24 14.00 -16.80
CA ARG A 381 -17.86 13.95 -18.22
C ARG A 381 -17.93 12.54 -18.82
N HIS A 382 -17.93 11.50 -17.99
CA HIS A 382 -17.82 10.09 -18.40
C HIS A 382 -19.01 9.25 -17.93
N PHE A 383 -19.66 9.64 -16.83
CA PHE A 383 -20.72 8.88 -16.16
C PHE A 383 -21.92 9.76 -15.79
N ASP A 384 -23.07 9.13 -15.53
CA ASP A 384 -24.24 9.77 -14.91
C ASP A 384 -24.04 9.72 -13.39
N VAL A 385 -23.70 10.85 -12.77
CA VAL A 385 -23.23 10.90 -11.37
C VAL A 385 -24.31 11.48 -10.48
N GLU A 386 -24.51 10.84 -9.33
CA GLU A 386 -25.35 11.34 -8.27
C GLU A 386 -24.59 11.33 -6.95
N VAL A 387 -24.75 12.39 -6.16
CA VAL A 387 -24.00 12.61 -4.92
C VAL A 387 -24.92 12.59 -3.71
N THR A 388 -24.47 11.93 -2.65
CA THR A 388 -25.09 11.94 -1.33
C THR A 388 -24.04 12.22 -0.27
N THR A 389 -24.43 12.95 0.77
CA THR A 389 -23.52 13.36 1.86
C THR A 389 -23.74 12.59 3.16
N ASP A 390 -24.58 11.56 3.13
CA ASP A 390 -24.86 10.73 4.30
C ASP A 390 -25.35 9.33 3.87
N GLY A 391 -25.08 8.34 4.71
CA GLY A 391 -25.41 6.95 4.41
C GLY A 391 -26.91 6.64 4.37
N LEU A 392 -27.78 7.41 5.03
CA LEU A 392 -29.23 7.16 4.97
C LEU A 392 -29.79 7.55 3.59
N SER A 393 -29.41 8.74 3.11
CA SER A 393 -29.75 9.20 1.76
C SER A 393 -29.20 8.24 0.69
N ALA A 394 -27.98 7.72 0.89
CA ALA A 394 -27.39 6.72 0.01
C ALA A 394 -28.22 5.42 -0.04
N LEU A 395 -28.67 4.87 1.11
CA LEU A 395 -29.52 3.67 1.15
C LEU A 395 -30.87 3.90 0.45
N GLN A 396 -31.50 5.06 0.70
CA GLN A 396 -32.74 5.43 0.01
C GLN A 396 -32.52 5.48 -1.49
N ARG A 397 -31.37 6.02 -1.95
CA ARG A 397 -31.09 6.12 -3.37
C ARG A 397 -30.81 4.77 -4.04
N MET A 398 -30.12 3.88 -3.34
CA MET A 398 -29.87 2.50 -3.79
C MET A 398 -31.17 1.70 -3.93
N ALA A 399 -32.20 2.00 -3.14
CA ALA A 399 -33.51 1.36 -3.22
C ALA A 399 -34.37 1.85 -4.39
N LEU A 400 -34.06 3.00 -4.98
CA LEU A 400 -34.80 3.59 -6.10
C LEU A 400 -34.30 3.06 -7.45
N ARG A 401 -35.24 2.87 -8.38
CA ARG A 401 -34.91 2.58 -9.79
C ARG A 401 -34.77 3.89 -10.58
N PRO A 402 -33.82 3.99 -11.51
CA PRO A 402 -32.77 3.01 -11.81
C PRO A 402 -31.68 2.96 -10.73
N GLU A 403 -31.18 1.75 -10.46
CA GLU A 403 -30.12 1.49 -9.48
C GLU A 403 -28.76 1.99 -10.01
N PRO A 404 -27.82 2.34 -9.12
CA PRO A 404 -26.46 2.69 -9.52
C PRO A 404 -25.68 1.48 -10.05
N ASP A 405 -24.82 1.74 -11.04
CA ASP A 405 -23.86 0.79 -11.60
C ASP A 405 -22.59 0.69 -10.74
N VAL A 406 -22.20 1.79 -10.10
CA VAL A 406 -21.07 1.85 -9.16
C VAL A 406 -21.46 2.69 -7.95
N ILE A 407 -21.01 2.28 -6.77
CA ILE A 407 -21.17 3.03 -5.53
C ILE A 407 -19.79 3.38 -5.00
N LEU A 408 -19.40 4.65 -5.11
CA LEU A 408 -18.15 5.16 -4.54
C LEU A 408 -18.43 5.65 -3.12
N CYS A 409 -17.80 5.07 -2.10
CA CYS A 409 -18.17 5.31 -0.71
C CYS A 409 -16.95 5.62 0.16
N ASP A 410 -16.97 6.73 0.91
CA ASP A 410 -16.02 6.93 2.01
C ASP A 410 -16.27 5.89 3.12
N LEU A 411 -15.20 5.37 3.70
CA LEU A 411 -15.25 4.45 4.83
C LEU A 411 -15.60 5.16 6.14
N THR A 412 -15.16 6.41 6.30
CA THR A 412 -15.22 7.12 7.59
C THR A 412 -16.21 8.27 7.51
N MET A 413 -17.50 7.95 7.68
CA MET A 413 -18.58 8.94 7.68
C MET A 413 -19.31 8.95 9.04
N PRO A 414 -19.77 10.11 9.53
CA PRO A 414 -20.59 10.21 10.73
C PRO A 414 -21.97 9.57 10.54
N GLY A 415 -22.51 9.00 11.61
CA GLY A 415 -23.77 8.27 11.55
C GLY A 415 -23.57 6.87 10.99
N ILE A 416 -23.91 6.67 9.71
CA ILE A 416 -23.71 5.38 9.02
C ILE A 416 -22.34 5.40 8.35
N SER A 417 -21.41 4.59 8.87
CA SER A 417 -20.09 4.40 8.25
C SER A 417 -20.18 3.69 6.90
N GLY A 418 -19.16 3.78 6.06
CA GLY A 418 -19.16 3.07 4.77
C GLY A 418 -19.24 1.54 4.90
N MET A 419 -18.73 0.99 6.01
CA MET A 419 -18.85 -0.44 6.34
C MET A 419 -20.30 -0.80 6.65
N GLU A 420 -20.96 -0.02 7.49
CA GLU A 420 -22.35 -0.23 7.86
C GLU A 420 -23.31 0.05 6.68
N LEU A 421 -22.94 0.98 5.80
CA LEU A 421 -23.64 1.22 4.54
C LEU A 421 -23.59 -0.01 3.63
N TYR A 422 -22.40 -0.62 3.49
CA TYR A 422 -22.21 -1.84 2.72
C TYR A 422 -23.03 -3.02 3.25
N ASP A 423 -23.06 -3.20 4.57
CA ASP A 423 -23.83 -4.28 5.23
C ASP A 423 -25.35 -4.09 5.07
N ARG A 424 -25.84 -2.84 5.08
CA ARG A 424 -27.27 -2.51 4.95
C ARG A 424 -27.76 -2.43 3.50
N SER A 425 -26.87 -2.09 2.58
CA SER A 425 -26.59 -2.85 1.35
C SER A 425 -27.58 -3.89 0.79
N PRO A 426 -28.37 -3.65 -0.29
CA PRO A 426 -28.93 -4.78 -1.03
C PRO A 426 -27.80 -5.72 -1.54
N PRO A 427 -27.85 -7.05 -1.30
CA PRO A 427 -26.74 -7.96 -1.58
C PRO A 427 -26.24 -7.94 -3.04
N HIS A 428 -27.14 -7.67 -4.01
CA HIS A 428 -26.79 -7.59 -5.42
C HIS A 428 -26.05 -6.29 -5.81
N LEU A 429 -25.99 -5.29 -4.92
CA LEU A 429 -25.25 -4.04 -5.09
C LEU A 429 -23.89 -4.06 -4.40
N GLN A 430 -23.67 -4.94 -3.41
CA GLN A 430 -22.41 -5.06 -2.69
C GLN A 430 -21.17 -5.19 -3.61
N PRO A 431 -21.18 -6.00 -4.69
CA PRO A 431 -20.03 -6.07 -5.61
C PRO A 431 -19.72 -4.77 -6.36
N ARG A 432 -20.63 -3.78 -6.33
CA ARG A 432 -20.49 -2.49 -7.03
C ARG A 432 -19.86 -1.40 -6.17
N PHE A 433 -19.56 -1.71 -4.91
CA PHE A 433 -18.89 -0.76 -4.02
C PHE A 433 -17.42 -0.58 -4.40
N VAL A 434 -16.99 0.68 -4.38
CA VAL A 434 -15.59 1.11 -4.41
C VAL A 434 -15.37 1.96 -3.17
N PHE A 435 -14.45 1.53 -2.31
CA PHE A 435 -14.20 2.20 -1.04
C PHE A 435 -13.11 3.26 -1.16
N VAL A 436 -13.35 4.41 -0.56
CA VAL A 436 -12.42 5.53 -0.53
C VAL A 436 -11.88 5.73 0.89
N SER A 437 -10.56 5.78 1.07
CA SER A 437 -9.92 5.88 2.39
C SER A 437 -9.09 7.17 2.57
N GLY A 438 -9.47 8.01 3.54
CA GLY A 438 -8.84 9.31 3.80
C GLY A 438 -7.80 9.39 4.93
N GLY A 439 -7.70 8.39 5.81
CA GLY A 439 -6.93 8.51 7.06
C GLY A 439 -6.37 7.20 7.63
N PRO A 440 -5.87 7.20 8.88
CA PRO A 440 -5.47 5.98 9.56
C PRO A 440 -6.70 5.08 9.73
N CYS A 441 -6.76 3.97 8.99
CA CYS A 441 -7.84 3.01 9.15
C CYS A 441 -7.76 2.41 10.56
N ASN A 442 -8.85 2.58 11.33
CA ASN A 442 -9.03 1.87 12.59
C ASN A 442 -9.01 0.34 12.33
N ALA A 443 -8.81 -0.45 13.38
CA ALA A 443 -8.70 -1.91 13.25
C ALA A 443 -9.94 -2.54 12.58
N SER A 444 -11.11 -1.96 12.80
CA SER A 444 -12.38 -2.37 12.18
C SER A 444 -12.36 -2.18 10.66
N ALA A 445 -12.02 -0.99 10.18
CA ALA A 445 -11.94 -0.68 8.75
C ALA A 445 -10.89 -1.53 8.02
N ARG A 446 -9.76 -1.84 8.67
CA ARG A 446 -8.75 -2.76 8.12
C ARG A 446 -9.27 -4.19 8.00
N SER A 447 -9.95 -4.67 9.03
CA SER A 447 -10.52 -6.03 9.03
C SER A 447 -11.63 -6.17 7.98
N PHE A 448 -12.46 -5.14 7.85
CA PHE A 448 -13.50 -5.06 6.82
C PHE A 448 -12.90 -5.07 5.41
N LEU A 449 -11.95 -4.17 5.12
CA LEU A 449 -11.31 -4.09 3.81
C LEU A 449 -10.55 -5.37 3.43
N ALA A 450 -10.03 -6.11 4.42
CA ALA A 450 -9.41 -7.41 4.18
C ALA A 450 -10.43 -8.54 3.91
N ALA A 451 -11.67 -8.38 4.37
CA ALA A 451 -12.75 -9.35 4.21
C ALA A 451 -13.55 -9.16 2.91
N VAL A 452 -13.60 -7.94 2.37
CA VAL A 452 -14.31 -7.64 1.12
C VAL A 452 -13.39 -7.69 -0.10
N HIS A 453 -13.90 -8.14 -1.24
CA HIS A 453 -13.14 -8.22 -2.51
C HIS A 453 -13.30 -6.96 -3.38
N ASN A 454 -13.89 -5.90 -2.82
CA ASN A 454 -14.18 -4.65 -3.51
C ASN A 454 -12.92 -3.83 -3.82
N HIS A 455 -13.01 -2.98 -4.83
CA HIS A 455 -11.93 -2.04 -5.14
C HIS A 455 -11.78 -0.98 -4.04
N GLN A 456 -10.54 -0.55 -3.81
CA GLN A 456 -10.20 0.50 -2.86
C GLN A 456 -9.39 1.60 -3.54
N LEU A 457 -9.69 2.85 -3.20
CA LEU A 457 -8.95 4.04 -3.56
C LEU A 457 -8.50 4.79 -2.29
N ASP A 458 -7.25 5.23 -2.27
CA ASP A 458 -6.72 6.03 -1.17
C ASP A 458 -6.74 7.52 -1.54
N LYS A 459 -7.28 8.37 -0.65
CA LYS A 459 -7.15 9.83 -0.78
C LYS A 459 -5.72 10.26 -0.40
N PRO A 460 -5.11 11.24 -1.10
CA PRO A 460 -5.60 11.83 -2.36
C PRO A 460 -5.35 10.92 -3.57
N PHE A 461 -6.26 10.94 -4.55
CA PHE A 461 -6.18 10.16 -5.80
C PHE A 461 -6.27 11.07 -7.03
N GLU A 462 -5.65 10.64 -8.13
CA GLU A 462 -5.69 11.32 -9.42
C GLU A 462 -6.98 10.99 -10.20
N PRO A 463 -7.53 11.91 -11.03
CA PRO A 463 -8.77 11.68 -11.78
C PRO A 463 -8.72 10.44 -12.69
N ALA A 464 -7.59 10.16 -13.33
CA ALA A 464 -7.44 9.00 -14.21
C ALA A 464 -7.60 7.67 -13.46
N ALA A 465 -6.97 7.55 -12.27
CA ALA A 465 -7.08 6.35 -11.45
C ALA A 465 -8.53 6.12 -10.97
N LEU A 466 -9.24 7.19 -10.62
CA LEU A 466 -10.65 7.12 -10.26
C LEU A 466 -11.51 6.63 -11.45
N ILE A 467 -11.29 7.18 -12.65
CA ILE A 467 -12.03 6.79 -13.86
C ILE A 467 -11.75 5.33 -14.24
N ASP A 468 -10.49 4.89 -14.16
CA ASP A 468 -10.09 3.52 -14.50
C ASP A 468 -10.76 2.49 -13.57
N VAL A 469 -10.75 2.75 -12.26
CA VAL A 469 -11.39 1.87 -11.28
C VAL A 469 -12.90 1.80 -11.50
N ILE A 470 -13.56 2.94 -11.70
CA ILE A 470 -15.01 2.97 -11.94
C ILE A 470 -15.35 2.27 -13.26
N SER A 471 -14.57 2.51 -14.31
CA SER A 471 -14.76 1.85 -15.62
C SER A 471 -14.63 0.33 -15.50
N ALA A 472 -13.68 -0.17 -14.71
CA ALA A 472 -13.51 -1.60 -14.48
C ALA A 472 -14.72 -2.24 -13.77
N VAL A 473 -15.34 -1.53 -12.82
CA VAL A 473 -16.55 -2.01 -12.13
C VAL A 473 -17.78 -1.96 -13.05
N VAL A 474 -17.92 -0.93 -13.88
CA VAL A 474 -19.01 -0.87 -14.88
C VAL A 474 -18.86 -1.99 -15.92
N ALA A 475 -17.63 -2.28 -16.35
CA ALA A 475 -17.35 -3.31 -17.35
C ALA A 475 -17.72 -4.72 -16.86
N SER A 476 -17.44 -5.04 -15.60
CA SER A 476 -17.70 -6.36 -15.02
C SER A 476 -19.19 -6.70 -14.89
N ARG A 477 -20.08 -5.72 -15.07
CA ARG A 477 -21.55 -5.88 -15.04
C ARG A 477 -22.17 -6.21 -16.41
N SER A 478 -21.44 -5.96 -17.51
CA SER A 478 -21.94 -6.15 -18.88
C SER A 478 -21.74 -7.59 -19.41
N THR A 479 -21.12 -8.44 -18.60
CA THR A 479 -20.99 -9.90 -18.76
C THR A 479 -21.80 -10.59 -17.69
#